data_AF-A0A6L5WML4-F1
#
_entry.id   AF-A0A6L5WML4-F1
#
_cell.length_a   1.000
_cell.length_b   1.000
_cell.length_c   1.000
_cell.angle_alpha   90.00
_cell.angle_beta   90.00
_cell.angle_gamma   90.00
#
_symmetry.space_group_name_H-M   'P 1'
#
loop_
_entity.id
_entity.type
_entity.pdbx_description
1 polymer ?
#
loop_
_entity_poly.entity_id
_entity_poly.type
_entity_poly.pdbx_seq_one_letter_code
_entity_poly.pdbx_strand_id
1 'polypeptide(L)'
;MLYKAIKTKQIKRLKIFFLLIFANVIYANNFNKIDILGNHPAKSNLLNKAKKFLNKDMNQNSVSQLYSELSNKLQDDGYITAKLNIVEGNINDGNIIFDIESGKIGKIYFYDKTFSPRMIKTAFDIKEGDEFNIKHLDQGIDNLNIGGKDYKLEIVDSDKKNYSDVIIYDNGYKYPNFINMTLDNSPGSPYTKLELATQKYNLLNLNDTLGVSINTKL
;
A
#
# COMPACT_ATOMS: atom_id res chain seq x y z
N MET A 1 16.54 -0.31 -10.57
CA MET A 1 17.24 -1.59 -10.88
C MET A 1 16.73 -2.78 -10.06
N LEU A 2 16.34 -2.61 -8.78
CA LEU A 2 15.80 -3.69 -7.93
C LEU A 2 14.54 -4.39 -8.49
N TYR A 3 13.54 -3.64 -8.97
CA TYR A 3 12.30 -4.21 -9.51
C TYR A 3 12.55 -5.16 -10.69
N LYS A 4 13.48 -4.83 -11.58
CA LYS A 4 13.90 -5.73 -12.67
C LYS A 4 14.53 -7.01 -12.12
N ALA A 5 15.43 -6.91 -11.14
CA ALA A 5 16.10 -8.07 -10.57
C ALA A 5 15.14 -9.04 -9.83
N ILE A 6 14.15 -8.50 -9.10
CA ILE A 6 13.11 -9.29 -8.42
C ILE A 6 12.26 -10.05 -9.45
N LYS A 7 11.79 -9.36 -10.49
CA LYS A 7 11.00 -9.96 -11.57
C LYS A 7 11.77 -11.05 -12.31
N THR A 8 13.07 -10.84 -12.59
CA THR A 8 13.93 -11.86 -13.22
C THR A 8 14.12 -13.10 -12.34
N LYS A 9 14.27 -12.92 -11.01
CA LYS A 9 14.44 -14.03 -10.07
C LYS A 9 13.16 -14.86 -9.91
N GLN A 10 11.98 -14.22 -9.89
CA GLN A 10 10.68 -14.91 -9.90
C GLN A 10 10.48 -15.72 -11.19
N ILE A 11 10.80 -15.14 -12.36
CA ILE A 11 10.68 -15.85 -13.65
C ILE A 11 11.59 -17.10 -13.69
N LYS A 12 12.82 -17.00 -13.18
CA LYS A 12 13.71 -18.17 -13.09
C LYS A 12 13.15 -19.26 -12.19
N ARG A 13 12.60 -18.91 -11.02
CA ARG A 13 11.98 -19.88 -10.09
C ARG A 13 10.76 -20.55 -10.71
N LEU A 14 9.91 -19.78 -11.40
CA LEU A 14 8.74 -20.31 -12.08
C LEU A 14 9.12 -21.29 -13.21
N LYS A 15 10.18 -20.99 -13.97
CA LYS A 15 10.72 -21.92 -14.99
C LYS A 15 11.25 -23.23 -14.38
N ILE A 16 11.99 -23.16 -13.27
CA ILE A 16 12.50 -24.34 -12.56
C ILE A 16 11.34 -25.19 -12.02
N PHE A 17 10.33 -24.55 -11.44
CA PHE A 17 9.12 -25.21 -10.97
C PHE A 17 8.37 -25.91 -12.10
N PHE A 18 8.22 -25.26 -13.26
CA PHE A 18 7.63 -25.89 -14.43
C PHE A 18 8.41 -27.13 -14.88
N LEU A 19 9.74 -27.06 -14.89
CA LEU A 19 10.58 -28.21 -15.24
C LEU A 19 10.34 -29.40 -14.29
N LEU A 20 10.18 -29.16 -12.99
CA LEU A 20 9.99 -30.21 -11.99
C LEU A 20 8.66 -30.94 -12.12
N ILE A 21 7.59 -30.22 -12.47
CA ILE A 21 6.24 -30.79 -12.39
C ILE A 21 5.75 -31.27 -13.77
N PHE A 22 6.17 -30.61 -14.85
CA PHE A 22 5.72 -30.95 -16.20
C PHE A 22 6.63 -31.95 -16.92
N ALA A 23 7.83 -32.28 -16.40
CA ALA A 23 8.80 -33.12 -17.12
C ALA A 23 8.32 -34.54 -17.46
N ASN A 24 7.36 -35.09 -16.70
CA ASN A 24 6.91 -36.49 -16.86
C ASN A 24 5.38 -36.64 -16.86
N VAL A 25 4.64 -35.61 -17.32
CA VAL A 25 3.17 -35.63 -17.33
C VAL A 25 2.66 -36.36 -18.57
N ILE A 26 1.88 -37.41 -18.36
CA ILE A 26 1.28 -38.22 -19.43
C ILE A 26 -0.15 -37.74 -19.74
N TYR A 27 -0.87 -37.21 -18.72
CA TYR A 27 -2.21 -36.62 -18.86
C TYR A 27 -2.36 -35.41 -17.93
N ALA A 28 -2.94 -34.31 -18.42
CA ALA A 28 -3.23 -33.13 -17.61
C ALA A 28 -4.62 -33.26 -16.97
N ASN A 29 -4.69 -33.25 -15.64
CA ASN A 29 -5.97 -33.16 -14.94
C ASN A 29 -6.42 -31.70 -14.78
N ASN A 30 -7.68 -31.51 -14.41
CA ASN A 30 -8.20 -30.19 -14.04
C ASN A 30 -7.66 -29.74 -12.68
N PHE A 31 -7.67 -28.44 -12.41
CA PHE A 31 -7.48 -27.93 -11.05
C PHE A 31 -8.61 -28.47 -10.16
N ASN A 32 -8.23 -29.33 -9.22
CA ASN A 32 -9.10 -29.95 -8.23
C ASN A 32 -9.00 -29.22 -6.89
N LYS A 33 -7.79 -28.85 -6.48
CA LYS A 33 -7.53 -28.14 -5.22
C LYS A 33 -6.51 -27.04 -5.39
N ILE A 34 -6.85 -25.85 -4.92
CA ILE A 34 -5.94 -24.70 -4.87
C ILE A 34 -5.91 -24.18 -3.44
N ASP A 35 -4.76 -24.32 -2.78
CA ASP A 35 -4.54 -23.83 -1.42
C ASP A 35 -3.52 -22.69 -1.40
N ILE A 36 -3.64 -21.85 -0.37
CA ILE A 36 -2.71 -20.75 -0.12
C ILE A 36 -2.31 -20.79 1.36
N LEU A 37 -1.03 -21.03 1.60
CA LEU A 37 -0.37 -21.00 2.90
C LEU A 37 0.01 -19.57 3.29
N GLY A 38 0.49 -19.43 4.53
CA GLY A 38 0.84 -18.14 5.12
C GLY A 38 -0.34 -17.47 5.82
N ASN A 39 0.00 -16.64 6.81
CA ASN A 39 -0.94 -15.76 7.49
C ASN A 39 -0.82 -14.37 6.88
N HIS A 40 -1.71 -14.03 5.94
CA HIS A 40 -1.69 -12.75 5.24
C HIS A 40 -3.13 -12.24 5.03
N PRO A 41 -3.42 -10.94 5.20
CA PRO A 41 -4.78 -10.39 5.11
C PRO A 41 -5.46 -10.66 3.75
N ALA A 42 -4.70 -10.70 2.66
CA ALA A 42 -5.25 -10.96 1.33
C ALA A 42 -5.61 -12.44 1.06
N LYS A 43 -5.26 -13.38 1.95
CA LYS A 43 -5.41 -14.82 1.71
C LYS A 43 -6.83 -15.22 1.28
N SER A 44 -7.85 -14.73 1.99
CA SER A 44 -9.25 -15.03 1.66
C SER A 44 -9.63 -14.55 0.25
N ASN A 45 -9.25 -13.31 -0.09
CA ASN A 45 -9.54 -12.71 -1.39
C ASN A 45 -8.84 -13.46 -2.53
N LEU A 46 -7.60 -13.88 -2.31
CA LEU A 46 -6.83 -14.66 -3.27
C LEU A 46 -7.43 -16.05 -3.47
N LEU A 47 -7.82 -16.75 -2.39
CA LEU A 47 -8.52 -18.03 -2.50
C LEU A 47 -9.81 -17.91 -3.30
N ASN A 48 -10.61 -16.87 -3.04
CA ASN A 48 -11.84 -16.63 -3.79
C ASN A 48 -11.58 -16.34 -5.27
N LYS A 49 -10.48 -15.64 -5.61
CA LYS A 49 -10.08 -15.43 -7.00
C LYS A 49 -9.57 -16.71 -7.65
N ALA A 50 -8.80 -17.52 -6.92
CA ALA A 50 -8.27 -18.81 -7.36
C ALA A 50 -9.37 -19.83 -7.68
N LYS A 51 -10.49 -19.82 -6.94
CA LYS A 51 -11.63 -20.72 -7.19
C LYS A 51 -12.17 -20.66 -8.62
N LYS A 52 -11.98 -19.54 -9.35
CA LYS A 52 -12.36 -19.40 -10.76
C LYS A 52 -11.56 -20.31 -11.71
N PHE A 53 -10.47 -20.89 -11.22
CA PHE A 53 -9.63 -21.83 -11.97
C PHE A 53 -9.98 -23.29 -11.69
N LEU A 54 -10.81 -23.57 -10.69
CA LEU A 54 -11.31 -24.93 -10.45
C LEU A 54 -12.01 -25.44 -11.72
N ASN A 55 -11.81 -26.71 -12.04
CA ASN A 55 -12.31 -27.39 -13.24
C ASN A 55 -11.74 -26.89 -14.58
N LYS A 56 -10.71 -26.03 -14.59
CA LYS A 56 -9.91 -25.76 -15.79
C LYS A 56 -8.74 -26.73 -15.89
N ASP A 57 -8.29 -27.06 -17.10
CA ASP A 57 -7.09 -27.87 -17.31
C ASP A 57 -5.89 -27.28 -16.56
N MET A 58 -5.19 -28.09 -15.77
CA MET A 58 -3.96 -27.70 -15.09
C MET A 58 -2.77 -27.93 -16.02
N ASN A 59 -2.45 -26.91 -16.82
CA ASN A 59 -1.30 -26.91 -17.72
C ASN A 59 -0.38 -25.70 -17.44
N GLN A 60 0.77 -25.63 -18.09
CA GLN A 60 1.74 -24.57 -17.85
C GLN A 60 1.15 -23.17 -18.05
N ASN A 61 0.27 -23.00 -19.05
CA ASN A 61 -0.35 -21.72 -19.36
C ASN A 61 -1.37 -21.33 -18.29
N SER A 62 -2.25 -22.24 -17.90
CA SER A 62 -3.28 -21.97 -16.89
C SER A 62 -2.69 -21.75 -15.50
N VAL A 63 -1.63 -22.48 -15.13
CA VAL A 63 -0.85 -22.23 -13.90
C VAL A 63 -0.16 -20.86 -13.94
N SER A 64 0.45 -20.50 -15.07
CA SER A 64 1.05 -19.17 -15.25
C SER A 64 0.02 -18.05 -15.15
N GLN A 65 -1.17 -18.27 -15.72
CA GLN A 65 -2.28 -17.33 -15.66
C GLN A 65 -2.80 -17.18 -14.23
N LEU A 66 -3.04 -18.29 -13.52
CA LEU A 66 -3.44 -18.28 -12.11
C LEU A 66 -2.42 -17.53 -11.25
N TYR A 67 -1.12 -17.86 -11.36
CA TYR A 67 -0.06 -17.17 -10.65
C TYR A 67 -0.06 -15.66 -10.91
N SER A 68 -0.21 -15.26 -12.18
CA SER A 68 -0.24 -13.86 -12.58
C SER A 68 -1.47 -13.15 -12.03
N GLU A 69 -2.66 -13.77 -12.09
CA GLU A 69 -3.89 -13.18 -11.57
C GLU A 69 -3.89 -12.98 -10.05
N LEU A 70 -3.29 -13.91 -9.31
CA LEU A 70 -3.11 -13.81 -7.86
C LEU A 70 -2.05 -12.76 -7.50
N SER A 71 -0.92 -12.75 -8.21
CA SER A 71 0.16 -11.77 -7.99
C SER A 71 -0.28 -10.34 -8.33
N ASN A 72 -1.08 -10.16 -9.39
CA ASN A 72 -1.67 -8.87 -9.73
C ASN A 72 -2.69 -8.46 -8.68
N LYS A 73 -3.53 -9.39 -8.20
CA LYS A 73 -4.49 -9.09 -7.13
C LYS A 73 -3.82 -8.60 -5.85
N LEU A 74 -2.68 -9.18 -5.45
CA LEU A 74 -1.88 -8.66 -4.33
C LEU A 74 -1.45 -7.20 -4.54
N GLN A 75 -0.95 -6.88 -5.74
CA GLN A 75 -0.53 -5.52 -6.09
C GLN A 75 -1.72 -4.54 -6.12
N ASP A 76 -2.85 -4.93 -6.73
CA ASP A 76 -4.08 -4.13 -6.79
C ASP A 76 -4.63 -3.83 -5.38
N ASP A 77 -4.47 -4.79 -4.46
CA ASP A 77 -4.85 -4.64 -3.06
C ASP A 77 -3.87 -3.77 -2.25
N GLY A 78 -2.70 -3.46 -2.81
CA GLY A 78 -1.69 -2.55 -2.25
C GLY A 78 -0.47 -3.26 -1.64
N TYR A 79 -0.40 -4.59 -1.69
CA TYR A 79 0.68 -5.40 -1.11
C TYR A 79 1.87 -5.55 -2.07
N ILE A 80 2.51 -4.43 -2.40
CA ILE A 80 3.55 -4.36 -3.45
C ILE A 80 4.88 -5.05 -3.09
N THR A 81 5.13 -5.31 -1.80
CA THR A 81 6.34 -6.02 -1.33
C THR A 81 6.09 -7.50 -1.04
N ALA A 82 4.83 -7.94 -1.06
CA ALA A 82 4.47 -9.35 -0.88
C ALA A 82 4.85 -10.18 -2.12
N LYS A 83 5.25 -11.43 -1.89
CA LYS A 83 5.65 -12.36 -2.96
C LYS A 83 4.82 -13.63 -2.87
N LEU A 84 4.27 -14.04 -4.01
CA LEU A 84 3.63 -15.32 -4.15
C LEU A 84 4.65 -16.35 -4.61
N ASN A 85 4.77 -17.45 -3.87
CA ASN A 85 5.61 -18.60 -4.22
C ASN A 85 4.70 -19.82 -4.47
N ILE A 86 5.12 -20.71 -5.35
CA ILE A 86 4.49 -22.02 -5.48
C ILE A 86 5.36 -23.00 -4.70
N VAL A 87 4.78 -23.64 -3.70
CA VAL A 87 5.51 -24.54 -2.77
C VAL A 87 5.38 -25.97 -3.23
N GLU A 88 4.17 -26.37 -3.62
CA GLU A 88 3.87 -27.70 -4.11
C GLU A 88 2.91 -27.63 -5.29
N GLY A 89 3.06 -28.55 -6.23
CA GLY A 89 2.13 -28.74 -7.32
C GLY A 89 2.21 -30.16 -7.85
N ASN A 90 1.05 -30.77 -8.07
CA ASN A 90 0.92 -32.05 -8.72
C ASN A 90 -0.14 -31.94 -9.81
N ILE A 91 0.30 -31.96 -11.07
CA ILE A 91 -0.59 -31.89 -12.24
C ILE A 91 -1.43 -33.15 -12.38
N ASN A 92 -0.89 -34.31 -11.98
CA ASN A 92 -1.61 -35.58 -12.05
C ASN A 92 -2.78 -35.59 -11.07
N ASP A 93 -2.69 -34.91 -9.92
CA ASP A 93 -3.78 -34.85 -8.94
C ASP A 93 -4.63 -33.58 -9.08
N GLY A 94 -4.20 -32.61 -9.90
CA GLY A 94 -4.86 -31.31 -10.05
C GLY A 94 -4.68 -30.37 -8.85
N ASN A 95 -3.66 -30.60 -8.03
CA ASN A 95 -3.47 -29.90 -6.76
C ASN A 95 -2.31 -28.91 -6.85
N ILE A 96 -2.51 -27.69 -6.36
CA ILE A 96 -1.45 -26.67 -6.29
C ILE A 96 -1.53 -25.89 -4.98
N ILE A 97 -0.37 -25.64 -4.39
CA ILE A 97 -0.24 -24.93 -3.12
C ILE A 97 0.68 -23.73 -3.32
N PHE A 98 0.15 -22.55 -3.04
CA PHE A 98 0.92 -21.31 -2.99
C PHE A 98 1.27 -20.96 -1.55
N ASP A 99 2.30 -20.13 -1.37
CA ASP A 99 2.63 -19.49 -0.11
C ASP A 99 2.84 -17.98 -0.34
N ILE A 100 2.32 -17.18 0.59
CA ILE A 100 2.47 -15.72 0.55
C ILE A 100 3.61 -15.33 1.48
N GLU A 101 4.76 -15.01 0.89
CA GLU A 101 5.85 -14.40 1.62
C GLU A 101 5.53 -12.91 1.82
N SER A 102 5.14 -12.59 3.04
CA SER A 102 4.63 -11.28 3.45
C SER A 102 5.77 -10.26 3.56
N GLY A 103 5.57 -9.07 2.98
CA GLY A 103 6.45 -7.92 3.17
C GLY A 103 5.92 -7.04 4.29
N LYS A 104 6.78 -6.57 5.17
CA LYS A 104 6.39 -5.86 6.39
C LYS A 104 6.93 -4.44 6.45
N ILE A 105 6.22 -3.59 7.18
CA ILE A 105 6.67 -2.24 7.51
C ILE A 105 7.83 -2.32 8.49
N GLY A 106 8.97 -1.75 8.11
CA GLY A 106 10.11 -1.49 8.96
C GLY A 106 9.93 -0.19 9.74
N LYS A 107 10.99 0.61 9.81
CA LYS A 107 10.93 1.93 10.45
C LYS A 107 10.29 2.95 9.53
N ILE A 108 9.47 3.84 10.08
CA ILE A 108 8.99 5.06 9.41
C ILE A 108 9.64 6.24 10.10
N TYR A 109 10.41 7.06 9.37
CA TYR A 109 11.15 8.18 9.94
C TYR A 109 11.34 9.33 8.96
N PHE A 110 11.44 10.55 9.48
CA PHE A 110 11.90 11.70 8.71
C PHE A 110 13.41 11.61 8.48
N TYR A 111 13.86 11.95 7.29
CA TYR A 111 15.28 12.12 6.99
C TYR A 111 15.90 13.21 7.87
N ASP A 112 15.19 14.34 8.01
CA ASP A 112 15.56 15.39 8.98
C ASP A 112 15.05 15.04 10.39
N LYS A 113 15.99 14.91 11.32
CA LYS A 113 15.74 14.53 12.71
C LYS A 113 15.14 15.64 13.57
N THR A 114 15.01 16.86 13.05
CA THR A 114 14.35 17.97 13.75
C THR A 114 12.83 17.79 13.82
N PHE A 115 12.24 16.99 12.92
CA PHE A 115 10.80 16.69 12.95
C PHE A 115 10.42 15.79 14.13
N SER A 116 9.28 16.11 14.74
CA SER A 116 8.73 15.34 15.85
C SER A 116 8.28 13.94 15.38
N PRO A 117 8.73 12.86 16.05
CA PRO A 117 8.22 11.51 15.79
C PRO A 117 6.71 11.37 16.00
N ARG A 118 6.09 12.30 16.76
CA ARG A 118 4.63 12.30 16.99
C ARG A 118 3.86 12.58 15.70
N MET A 119 4.43 13.36 14.77
CA MET A 119 3.80 13.63 13.48
C MET A 119 3.63 12.35 12.66
N ILE A 120 4.60 11.43 12.71
CA ILE A 120 4.48 10.12 12.06
C ILE A 120 3.35 9.33 12.72
N LYS A 121 3.31 9.33 14.05
CA LYS A 121 2.34 8.58 14.82
C LYS A 121 0.89 9.06 14.63
N THR A 122 0.68 10.33 14.30
CA THR A 122 -0.66 10.87 14.00
C THR A 122 -1.01 10.84 12.52
N ALA A 123 -0.01 10.78 11.63
CA ALA A 123 -0.24 10.66 10.19
C ALA A 123 -0.54 9.23 9.75
N PHE A 124 0.23 8.26 10.23
CA PHE A 124 0.21 6.88 9.76
C PHE A 124 -0.55 5.98 10.74
N ASP A 125 -1.57 5.28 10.23
CA ASP A 125 -2.29 4.22 10.96
C ASP A 125 -1.63 2.84 10.76
N ILE A 126 -0.30 2.82 10.78
CA ILE A 126 0.54 1.63 10.64
C ILE A 126 1.77 1.77 11.52
N LYS A 127 2.33 0.63 11.93
CA LYS A 127 3.54 0.54 12.75
C LYS A 127 4.50 -0.51 12.24
N GLU A 128 5.72 -0.49 12.76
CA GLU A 128 6.71 -1.51 12.49
C GLU A 128 6.16 -2.91 12.80
N GLY A 129 6.31 -3.83 11.84
CA GLY A 129 5.83 -5.21 11.93
C GLY A 129 4.47 -5.46 11.28
N ASP A 130 3.71 -4.42 10.95
CA ASP A 130 2.46 -4.55 10.19
C ASP A 130 2.75 -4.99 8.74
N GLU A 131 1.73 -5.53 8.08
CA GLU A 131 1.79 -5.88 6.66
C GLU A 131 1.97 -4.62 5.81
N PHE A 132 2.94 -4.67 4.90
CA PHE A 132 3.24 -3.55 4.03
C PHE A 132 2.10 -3.37 3.01
N ASN A 133 1.42 -2.23 3.11
CA ASN A 133 0.42 -1.83 2.13
C ASN A 133 0.63 -0.36 1.74
N ILE A 134 0.80 -0.11 0.43
CA ILE A 134 1.05 1.23 -0.10
C ILE A 134 -0.11 2.20 0.17
N LYS A 135 -1.35 1.71 0.25
CA LYS A 135 -2.52 2.57 0.49
C LYS A 135 -2.48 3.25 1.86
N HIS A 136 -1.94 2.56 2.87
CA HIS A 136 -1.74 3.14 4.19
C HIS A 136 -0.62 4.20 4.19
N LEU A 137 0.39 4.03 3.32
CA LEU A 137 1.45 5.03 3.14
C LEU A 137 0.93 6.26 2.38
N ASP A 138 0.13 6.07 1.34
CA ASP A 138 -0.52 7.14 0.59
C ASP A 138 -1.41 7.99 1.52
N GLN A 139 -2.24 7.34 2.34
CA GLN A 139 -3.07 8.04 3.32
C GLN A 139 -2.22 8.77 4.37
N GLY A 140 -1.14 8.15 4.85
CA GLY A 140 -0.26 8.76 5.83
C GLY A 140 0.49 9.98 5.30
N ILE A 141 0.97 9.93 4.05
CA ILE A 141 1.63 11.09 3.45
C ILE A 141 0.62 12.21 3.15
N ASP A 142 -0.60 11.88 2.74
CA ASP A 142 -1.67 12.87 2.57
C ASP A 142 -1.99 13.58 3.88
N ASN A 143 -2.06 12.84 5.00
CA ASN A 143 -2.24 13.41 6.33
C ASN A 143 -1.07 14.32 6.74
N LEU A 144 0.17 14.00 6.36
CA LEU A 144 1.32 14.88 6.62
C LEU A 144 1.26 16.16 5.77
N ASN A 145 0.71 16.08 4.57
CA ASN A 145 0.63 17.18 3.61
C ASN A 145 -0.49 18.19 3.90
N ILE A 146 -1.21 18.02 5.02
CA ILE A 146 -2.19 19.00 5.49
C ILE A 146 -1.53 20.37 5.66
N GLY A 147 -2.20 21.38 5.10
CA GLY A 147 -1.78 22.76 5.26
C GLY A 147 -0.73 23.25 4.27
N GLY A 148 -0.69 22.67 3.08
CA GLY A 148 0.21 23.11 2.01
C GLY A 148 1.67 22.72 2.23
N LYS A 149 1.92 21.71 3.06
CA LYS A 149 3.22 21.05 3.18
C LYS A 149 3.42 20.06 2.04
N ASP A 150 4.66 19.84 1.63
CA ASP A 150 5.02 18.89 0.58
C ASP A 150 6.02 17.88 1.13
N TYR A 151 5.53 16.82 1.75
CA TYR A 151 6.33 15.67 2.15
C TYR A 151 6.29 14.60 1.07
N LYS A 152 7.43 13.92 0.89
CA LYS A 152 7.60 12.78 -0.02
C LYS A 152 8.11 11.57 0.73
N LEU A 153 7.72 10.40 0.26
CA LEU A 153 8.16 9.12 0.82
C LEU A 153 9.09 8.38 -0.14
N GLU A 154 10.08 7.70 0.44
CA GLU A 154 10.93 6.73 -0.23
C GLU A 154 10.88 5.41 0.53
N ILE A 155 10.74 4.31 -0.20
CA ILE A 155 10.72 2.96 0.37
C ILE A 155 12.08 2.32 0.09
N VAL A 156 12.76 1.89 1.15
CA VAL A 156 14.08 1.26 1.07
C VAL A 156 14.08 -0.10 1.75
N ASP A 157 15.03 -0.96 1.39
CA ASP A 157 15.22 -2.24 2.08
C ASP A 157 15.65 -2.00 3.52
N SER A 158 15.05 -2.74 4.46
CA SER A 158 15.43 -2.72 5.87
C SER A 158 16.53 -3.76 6.15
N ASP A 159 17.24 -3.60 7.27
CA ASP A 159 18.18 -4.62 7.77
C ASP A 159 17.47 -5.93 8.15
N LYS A 160 16.16 -5.87 8.42
CA LYS A 160 15.32 -7.02 8.73
C LYS A 160 14.83 -7.68 7.44
N LYS A 161 15.00 -9.01 7.35
CA LYS A 161 14.52 -9.80 6.20
C LYS A 161 13.01 -9.62 6.00
N ASN A 162 12.61 -9.28 4.77
CA ASN A 162 11.23 -9.03 4.36
C ASN A 162 10.58 -7.79 4.99
N TYR A 163 11.40 -6.85 5.49
CA TYR A 163 10.94 -5.54 5.94
C TYR A 163 11.43 -4.45 4.99
N SER A 164 10.65 -3.39 4.87
CA SER A 164 11.02 -2.18 4.14
C SER A 164 10.85 -0.96 5.03
N ASP A 165 11.90 -0.15 5.13
CA ASP A 165 11.85 1.12 5.85
C ASP A 165 11.26 2.21 4.93
N VAL A 166 10.60 3.20 5.55
CA VAL A 166 9.99 4.35 4.88
C VAL A 166 10.65 5.63 5.36
N ILE A 167 11.30 6.32 4.43
CA ILE A 167 11.97 7.59 4.67
C ILE A 167 11.09 8.72 4.19
N ILE A 168 10.88 9.73 5.03
CA ILE A 168 10.05 10.90 4.71
C ILE A 168 10.96 12.12 4.54
N TYR A 169 10.82 12.81 3.41
CA TYR A 169 11.55 14.03 3.07
C TYR A 169 10.60 15.22 3.08
N ASP A 170 11.04 16.33 3.66
CA ASP A 170 10.40 17.64 3.47
C ASP A 170 10.89 18.25 2.15
N ASN A 171 9.97 18.48 1.22
CA ASN A 171 10.22 19.09 -0.07
C ASN A 171 9.81 20.57 -0.11
N GLY A 172 9.48 21.17 1.04
CA GLY A 172 9.23 22.59 1.23
C GLY A 172 7.76 22.96 1.47
N TYR A 173 7.52 24.28 1.52
CA TYR A 173 6.25 24.89 1.92
C TYR A 173 5.55 25.64 0.76
N LYS A 174 4.22 25.53 0.68
CA LYS A 174 3.36 26.34 -0.20
C LYS A 174 2.40 27.27 0.57
N TYR A 175 2.86 27.94 1.63
CA TYR A 175 2.09 28.90 2.47
C TYR A 175 1.12 28.25 3.48
N PRO A 176 1.60 27.92 4.70
CA PRO A 176 0.82 27.19 5.72
C PRO A 176 -0.01 28.07 6.65
N ASN A 177 0.00 29.40 6.53
CA ASN A 177 -0.85 30.23 7.39
C ASN A 177 -1.48 31.29 6.51
N PHE A 178 -2.80 31.42 6.59
CA PHE A 178 -3.51 32.45 5.86
C PHE A 178 -4.47 33.19 6.78
N ILE A 179 -4.70 34.43 6.40
CA ILE A 179 -5.74 35.30 6.94
C ILE A 179 -6.68 35.56 5.76
N ASN A 180 -7.94 35.21 5.93
CA ASN A 180 -9.00 35.46 4.97
C ASN A 180 -9.90 36.57 5.50
N MET A 181 -10.28 37.48 4.61
CA MET A 181 -11.27 38.51 4.87
C MET A 181 -12.37 38.40 3.82
N THR A 182 -13.61 38.25 4.26
CA THR A 182 -14.77 38.11 3.38
C THR A 182 -15.78 39.20 3.67
N LEU A 183 -16.27 39.86 2.62
CA LEU A 183 -17.38 40.80 2.68
C LEU A 183 -18.59 40.17 1.99
N ASP A 184 -19.72 40.15 2.67
CA ASP A 184 -20.97 39.57 2.16
C ASP A 184 -22.12 40.58 2.27
N ASN A 185 -22.75 40.90 1.13
CA ASN A 185 -23.91 41.77 1.00
C ASN A 185 -25.15 41.04 0.45
N SER A 186 -25.23 39.72 0.68
CA SER A 186 -26.31 38.87 0.17
C SER A 186 -27.72 39.40 0.50
N PRO A 187 -28.68 39.33 -0.44
CA PRO A 187 -30.07 39.76 -0.21
C PRO A 187 -30.69 38.96 0.94
N GLY A 188 -31.08 39.64 2.02
CA GLY A 188 -31.60 39.00 3.24
C GLY A 188 -31.10 39.60 4.55
N SER A 189 -30.11 40.51 4.50
CA SER A 189 -29.65 41.32 5.63
C SER A 189 -29.56 42.80 5.19
N PRO A 190 -30.03 43.77 5.99
CA PRO A 190 -29.84 45.19 5.69
C PRO A 190 -28.39 45.66 5.97
N TYR A 191 -27.56 44.82 6.58
CA TYR A 191 -26.16 45.10 6.93
C TYR A 191 -25.20 44.27 6.06
N THR A 192 -24.02 44.84 5.80
CA THR A 192 -22.90 44.08 5.21
C THR A 192 -22.28 43.23 6.31
N LYS A 193 -21.97 41.97 6.02
CA LYS A 193 -21.24 41.11 6.95
C LYS A 193 -19.75 41.14 6.62
N LEU A 194 -18.93 41.26 7.66
CA LEU A 194 -17.48 41.10 7.60
C LEU A 194 -17.11 39.83 8.35
N GLU A 195 -16.43 38.92 7.67
CA GLU A 195 -15.77 37.75 8.27
C GLU A 195 -14.26 37.94 8.21
N LEU A 196 -13.60 37.80 9.36
CA LEU A 196 -12.16 37.70 9.47
C LEU A 196 -11.83 36.31 9.99
N ALA A 197 -11.08 35.53 9.21
CA ALA A 197 -10.69 34.17 9.58
C ALA A 197 -9.17 33.99 9.46
N THR A 198 -8.57 33.23 10.38
CA THR A 198 -7.17 32.81 10.30
C THR A 198 -7.06 31.31 10.53
N GLN A 199 -6.11 30.68 9.85
CA GLN A 199 -5.80 29.27 10.03
C GLN A 199 -4.31 29.07 10.25
N LYS A 200 -3.97 28.21 11.22
CA LYS A 200 -2.62 27.80 11.57
C LYS A 200 -2.50 26.29 11.55
N TYR A 201 -1.56 25.76 10.78
CA TYR A 201 -1.28 24.33 10.72
C TYR A 201 -0.16 23.91 11.69
N ASN A 202 -0.28 22.67 12.15
CA ASN A 202 0.70 21.94 12.96
C ASN A 202 1.16 22.69 14.22
N LEU A 203 0.23 23.34 14.95
CA LEU A 203 0.54 24.12 16.15
C LEU A 203 1.11 23.24 17.26
N LEU A 204 0.64 21.99 17.36
CA LEU A 204 1.03 21.04 18.42
C LEU A 204 2.05 19.98 17.95
N ASN A 205 2.54 20.08 16.71
CA ASN A 205 3.35 19.03 16.07
C ASN A 205 2.64 17.67 15.98
N LEU A 206 1.33 17.70 15.71
CA LEU A 206 0.47 16.51 15.61
C LEU A 206 -0.30 16.44 14.28
N ASN A 207 0.13 17.19 13.26
CA ASN A 207 -0.61 17.37 11.99
C ASN A 207 -2.00 18.01 12.20
N ASP A 208 -2.11 18.89 13.20
CA ASP A 208 -3.33 19.58 13.58
C ASP A 208 -3.59 20.83 12.73
N THR A 209 -4.85 21.28 12.69
CA THR A 209 -5.25 22.56 12.09
C THR A 209 -6.07 23.36 13.10
N LEU A 210 -5.67 24.59 13.38
CA LEU A 210 -6.42 25.53 14.21
C LEU A 210 -6.96 26.67 13.36
N GLY A 211 -8.28 26.82 13.29
CA GLY A 211 -8.95 27.95 12.65
C GLY A 211 -9.68 28.82 13.67
N VAL A 212 -9.58 30.14 13.53
CA VAL A 212 -10.35 31.10 14.32
C VAL A 212 -11.03 32.07 13.36
N SER A 213 -12.34 32.29 13.52
CA SER A 213 -13.08 33.29 12.75
C SER A 213 -13.92 34.20 13.62
N ILE A 214 -14.03 35.46 13.21
CA ILE A 214 -14.84 36.50 13.84
C ILE A 214 -15.77 37.06 12.76
N ASN A 215 -17.05 37.11 13.09
CA ASN A 215 -18.10 37.64 12.22
C ASN A 215 -18.73 38.88 12.87
N THR A 216 -18.77 39.98 12.13
CA THR A 216 -19.43 41.21 12.57
C THR A 216 -20.32 41.79 11.48
N LYS A 217 -21.33 42.54 11.90
CA LYS A 217 -22.14 43.37 11.01
C LYS A 217 -21.47 44.74 10.88
N LEU A 218 -21.40 45.24 9.66
CA LEU A 218 -20.97 46.59 9.31
C LEU A 218 -22.20 47.46 9.02
#